data_AF-A0A935CAP4-F1
#
_entry.id   AF-A0A935CAP4-F1
#
_cell.length_a   1.000
_cell.length_b   1.000
_cell.length_c   1.000
_cell.angle_alpha   90.00
_cell.angle_beta   90.00
_cell.angle_gamma   90.00
#
_symmetry.space_group_name_H-M   'P 1'
#
loop_
_entity.id
_entity.type
_entity.pdbx_description
1 polymer ?
#
loop_
_entity_poly.entity_id
_entity_poly.type
_entity_poly.pdbx_seq_one_letter_code
_entity_poly.pdbx_strand_id
1 'polypeptide(L)'
;MAENTQNYSNHVRWHAPFHFVGTPILLILLLWSGYGLYKTPGLHSIMGLLLVLALIITFFLTRINALKAQDRVIRLEEQLRFQRLLPADLAAQAAGLPVNFIVALRFASDGELAELVKQAVDKKFAKPDDIKKAIKNWRPDYHRV
;
A
#
# COMPACT_ATOMS: atom_id res chain seq x y z
N MET A 1 -22.21 11.42 -6.17
CA MET A 1 -21.14 12.09 -6.92
C MET A 1 -20.55 11.05 -7.84
N ALA A 2 -20.41 11.32 -9.15
CA ALA A 2 -19.77 10.36 -10.04
C ALA A 2 -18.35 10.12 -9.51
N GLU A 3 -18.08 8.94 -8.96
CA GLU A 3 -16.72 8.59 -8.55
C GLU A 3 -15.86 8.65 -9.80
N ASN A 4 -14.88 9.56 -9.81
CA ASN A 4 -13.90 9.64 -10.88
C ASN A 4 -13.30 8.25 -11.07
N THR A 5 -13.46 7.67 -12.27
CA THR A 5 -12.89 6.37 -12.61
C THR A 5 -11.41 6.36 -12.29
N GLN A 6 -10.99 5.43 -11.42
CA GLN A 6 -9.58 5.30 -11.08
C GLN A 6 -8.75 4.90 -12.30
N ASN A 7 -7.56 5.45 -12.41
CA ASN A 7 -6.58 5.18 -13.43
C ASN A 7 -5.15 5.39 -12.88
N TYR A 8 -4.13 5.22 -13.73
CA TYR A 8 -2.74 5.34 -13.31
C TYR A 8 -2.41 6.67 -12.61
N SER A 9 -2.99 7.80 -13.04
CA SER A 9 -2.65 9.11 -12.49
C SER A 9 -3.31 9.42 -11.15
N ASN A 10 -4.42 8.75 -10.80
CA ASN A 10 -5.21 9.07 -9.62
C ASN A 10 -5.45 7.89 -8.64
N HIS A 11 -4.89 6.70 -8.91
CA HIS A 11 -5.04 5.52 -8.04
C HIS A 11 -4.38 5.64 -6.65
N VAL A 12 -3.51 6.63 -6.44
CA VAL A 12 -2.85 6.86 -5.15
C VAL A 12 -3.80 7.62 -4.23
N ARG A 13 -4.19 6.98 -3.13
CA ARG A 13 -5.09 7.58 -2.14
C ARG A 13 -4.31 8.22 -0.99
N TRP A 14 -4.52 9.51 -0.80
CA TRP A 14 -4.02 10.25 0.36
C TRP A 14 -5.06 10.26 1.49
N HIS A 15 -4.70 9.73 2.65
CA HIS A 15 -5.53 9.81 3.85
C HIS A 15 -5.17 11.08 4.64
N ALA A 16 -5.96 12.15 4.50
CA ALA A 16 -5.61 13.48 4.99
C ALA A 16 -5.30 13.53 6.51
N PRO A 17 -6.09 12.91 7.42
CA PRO A 17 -5.76 12.90 8.84
C PRO A 17 -4.40 12.25 9.16
N PHE A 18 -3.97 11.27 8.36
CA PHE A 18 -2.69 10.61 8.56
C PHE A 18 -1.53 11.46 8.01
N HIS A 19 -1.62 11.87 6.74
CA HIS A 19 -0.50 12.47 6.01
C HIS A 19 -0.33 13.97 6.30
N PHE A 20 -1.43 14.72 6.45
CA PHE A 20 -1.39 16.18 6.53
C PHE A 20 -1.72 16.73 7.93
N VAL A 21 -2.09 15.87 8.87
CA VAL A 21 -2.38 16.27 10.26
C VAL A 21 -1.49 15.52 11.25
N GLY A 22 -1.68 14.20 11.37
CA GLY A 22 -0.93 13.39 12.35
C GLY A 22 0.58 13.38 12.12
N THR A 23 1.01 13.20 10.86
CA THR A 23 2.45 13.14 10.53
C THR A 23 3.16 14.48 10.83
N PRO A 24 2.66 15.66 10.41
CA PRO A 24 3.27 16.94 10.79
C PRO A 24 3.28 17.21 12.29
N ILE A 25 2.20 16.88 13.02
CA ILE A 25 2.14 17.06 14.47
C ILE A 25 3.24 16.23 15.17
N LEU A 26 3.39 14.96 14.80
CA LEU A 26 4.43 14.09 15.36
C LEU A 26 5.84 14.59 15.04
N LEU A 27 6.05 15.15 13.85
CA LEU A 27 7.33 15.77 13.48
C LEU A 27 7.65 16.99 14.36
N ILE A 28 6.67 17.87 14.58
CA ILE A 28 6.83 19.03 15.47
C ILE A 28 7.15 18.58 16.89
N LEU A 29 6.42 17.58 17.41
CA LEU A 29 6.66 17.03 18.75
C LEU A 29 8.05 16.40 18.87
N LEU A 30 8.55 15.74 17.83
CA LEU A 30 9.89 15.16 17.80
C LEU A 30 10.97 16.24 17.86
N LEU A 31 10.83 17.29 17.04
CA LEU A 31 11.77 18.42 17.05
C LEU A 31 11.73 19.17 18.39
N TRP A 32 10.54 19.40 18.94
CA TRP A 32 10.37 20.07 20.23
C TRP A 32 10.97 19.28 21.38
N SER A 33 10.70 17.97 21.46
CA SER A 33 11.26 17.10 22.51
C SER A 33 12.78 16.95 22.39
N GLY A 34 13.31 16.86 21.16
CA GLY A 34 14.75 16.85 20.90
C GLY A 34 15.43 18.16 21.30
N TYR A 35 14.81 19.31 20.99
CA TYR A 35 15.29 20.62 21.42
C TYR A 35 15.28 20.76 22.95
N GLY A 36 14.21 20.30 23.62
CA GLY A 36 14.12 20.29 25.07
C GLY A 36 15.21 19.44 25.73
N LEU A 37 15.51 18.27 25.16
CA LEU A 37 16.62 17.42 25.61
C LEU A 37 17.98 18.10 25.43
N TYR A 38 18.19 18.80 24.31
CA TYR A 38 19.42 19.54 24.07
C TYR A 38 19.60 20.74 25.02
N LYS A 39 18.54 21.51 25.27
CA LYS A 39 18.61 22.74 26.11
C LYS A 39 18.69 22.45 27.59
N THR A 40 17.92 21.49 28.08
CA THR A 40 17.80 21.18 29.51
C THR A 40 17.78 19.66 29.69
N PRO A 41 18.93 18.99 29.58
CA PRO A 41 18.98 17.55 29.71
C PRO A 41 18.60 17.12 31.13
N GLY A 42 17.65 16.20 31.23
CA GLY A 42 17.21 15.64 32.49
C GLY A 42 16.21 14.51 32.27
N LEU A 43 15.80 13.86 33.36
CA LEU A 43 14.88 12.72 33.28
C LEU A 43 13.58 13.08 32.55
N HIS A 44 13.02 14.27 32.80
CA HIS A 44 11.80 14.73 32.14
C HIS A 44 11.95 14.89 30.61
N SER A 45 13.06 15.47 30.14
CA SER A 45 13.29 15.65 28.70
C SER A 45 13.57 14.33 27.99
N ILE A 46 14.26 13.40 28.66
CA ILE A 46 14.48 12.03 28.17
C ILE A 46 13.13 11.30 28.06
N MET A 47 12.31 11.33 29.12
CA MET A 47 11.00 10.68 29.12
C MET A 47 10.06 11.28 28.08
N GLY A 48 10.10 12.60 27.88
CA GLY A 48 9.35 13.28 26.82
C GLY A 48 9.74 12.78 25.43
N LEU A 49 11.05 12.68 25.14
CA LEU A 49 11.52 12.14 23.86
C LEU A 49 11.11 10.67 23.67
N LEU A 50 11.27 9.83 24.69
CA LEU A 50 10.86 8.43 24.63
C LEU A 50 9.36 8.27 24.37
N LEU A 51 8.52 9.10 25.01
CA LEU A 51 7.08 9.11 24.76
C LEU A 51 6.77 9.46 23.31
N VAL A 52 7.40 10.51 22.76
CA VAL A 52 7.18 10.91 21.36
C VAL A 52 7.62 9.80 20.41
N LEU A 53 8.76 9.15 20.66
CA LEU A 53 9.21 8.01 19.87
C LEU A 53 8.22 6.83 19.94
N ALA A 54 7.70 6.51 21.12
CA ALA A 54 6.68 5.47 21.30
C ALA A 54 5.39 5.79 20.54
N LEU A 55 4.96 7.06 20.52
CA LEU A 55 3.81 7.52 19.75
C LEU A 55 4.05 7.42 18.25
N ILE A 56 5.22 7.82 17.75
CA ILE A 56 5.61 7.68 16.35
C ILE A 56 5.57 6.21 15.92
N ILE A 57 6.20 5.33 16.70
CA ILE A 57 6.23 3.89 16.40
C ILE A 57 4.80 3.33 16.33
N THR A 58 3.98 3.63 17.34
CA THR A 58 2.57 3.21 17.38
C THR A 58 1.78 3.73 16.18
N PHE A 59 1.93 5.01 15.84
CA PHE A 59 1.22 5.66 14.74
C PHE A 59 1.54 5.05 13.37
N PHE A 60 2.81 4.71 13.11
CA PHE A 60 3.18 4.04 11.86
C PHE A 60 2.84 2.55 11.86
N LEU A 61 3.05 1.83 12.97
CA LEU A 61 2.75 0.40 13.05
C LEU A 61 1.27 0.09 12.86
N THR A 62 0.37 0.92 13.39
CA THR A 62 -1.08 0.78 13.19
C THR A 62 -1.44 0.81 11.69
N ARG A 63 -0.90 1.77 10.92
CA ARG A 63 -1.12 1.83 9.47
C ARG A 63 -0.46 0.67 8.73
N ILE A 64 0.79 0.31 9.07
CA ILE A 64 1.51 -0.80 8.42
C ILE A 64 0.76 -2.13 8.63
N ASN A 65 0.26 -2.38 9.83
CA ASN A 65 -0.47 -3.61 10.15
C ASN A 65 -1.80 -3.69 9.39
N ALA A 66 -2.53 -2.58 9.27
CA ALA A 66 -3.75 -2.50 8.46
C ALA A 66 -3.47 -2.78 6.98
N LEU A 67 -2.43 -2.16 6.41
CA LEU A 67 -2.03 -2.40 5.02
C LEU A 67 -1.58 -3.85 4.77
N LYS A 68 -0.84 -4.46 5.70
CA LYS A 68 -0.47 -5.88 5.61
C LYS A 68 -1.67 -6.81 5.65
N ALA A 69 -2.67 -6.52 6.49
CA ALA A 69 -3.91 -7.28 6.54
C ALA A 69 -4.67 -7.15 5.21
N GLN A 70 -4.74 -5.95 4.67
CA GLN A 70 -5.37 -5.70 3.37
C GLN A 70 -4.65 -6.40 2.21
N ASP A 71 -3.32 -6.35 2.15
CA ASP A 71 -2.55 -7.03 1.09
C ASP A 71 -2.74 -8.56 1.14
N ARG A 72 -2.95 -9.15 2.34
CA ARG A 72 -3.30 -10.57 2.48
C ARG A 72 -4.69 -10.88 1.93
N VAL A 73 -5.67 -10.02 2.21
CA VAL A 73 -7.04 -10.15 1.68
C VAL A 73 -7.04 -10.02 0.17
N ILE A 74 -6.39 -8.98 -0.38
CA ILE A 74 -6.26 -8.77 -1.84
C ILE A 74 -5.61 -10.00 -2.50
N ARG A 75 -4.56 -10.57 -1.89
CA ARG A 75 -3.93 -11.77 -2.45
C ARG A 75 -4.93 -12.94 -2.55
N LEU A 76 -5.75 -13.15 -1.53
CA LEU A 76 -6.76 -14.21 -1.52
C LEU A 76 -7.85 -13.94 -2.57
N GLU A 77 -8.36 -12.71 -2.64
CA GLU A 77 -9.37 -12.30 -3.62
C GLU A 77 -8.87 -12.48 -5.06
N GLU A 78 -7.65 -12.02 -5.35
CA GLU A 78 -7.06 -12.17 -6.68
C GLU A 78 -6.70 -13.63 -6.99
N GLN A 79 -6.27 -14.44 -6.02
CA GLN A 79 -6.07 -15.88 -6.25
C GLN A 79 -7.37 -16.58 -6.65
N LEU A 80 -8.49 -16.27 -5.99
CA LEU A 80 -9.80 -16.79 -6.36
C LEU A 80 -10.23 -16.29 -7.74
N ARG A 81 -9.96 -15.02 -8.06
CA ARG A 81 -10.23 -14.44 -9.37
C ARG A 81 -9.40 -15.11 -10.48
N PHE A 82 -8.13 -15.38 -10.23
CA PHE A 82 -7.24 -16.08 -11.16
C PHE A 82 -7.74 -17.48 -11.46
N GLN A 83 -8.18 -18.22 -10.44
CA GLN A 83 -8.76 -19.56 -10.63
C GLN A 83 -10.04 -19.55 -11.47
N ARG A 84 -10.82 -18.46 -11.44
CA ARG A 84 -12.06 -18.33 -12.22
C ARG A 84 -11.83 -17.91 -13.66
N LEU A 85 -10.85 -17.05 -13.90
CA LEU A 85 -10.66 -16.39 -15.20
C LEU A 85 -9.52 -16.97 -16.04
N LEU A 86 -8.56 -17.65 -15.43
CA LEU A 86 -7.35 -18.14 -16.11
C LEU A 86 -7.38 -19.66 -16.29
N PRO A 87 -6.67 -20.19 -17.30
CA PRO A 87 -6.36 -21.62 -17.37
C PRO A 87 -5.64 -22.09 -16.09
N ALA A 88 -5.91 -23.31 -15.65
CA ALA A 88 -5.42 -23.84 -14.38
C ALA A 88 -3.90 -23.71 -14.18
N ASP A 89 -3.12 -24.00 -15.23
CA ASP A 89 -1.65 -23.90 -15.18
C ASP A 89 -1.17 -22.45 -15.00
N LEU A 90 -1.85 -21.49 -15.63
CA LEU A 90 -1.51 -20.08 -15.50
C LEU A 90 -1.93 -19.53 -14.14
N ALA A 91 -3.09 -19.95 -13.62
CA ALA A 91 -3.53 -19.60 -12.28
C ALA A 91 -2.56 -20.10 -11.19
N ALA A 92 -2.05 -21.33 -11.34
CA ALA A 92 -1.06 -21.90 -10.43
C ALA A 92 0.27 -21.10 -10.45
N GLN A 93 0.74 -20.71 -11.62
CA GLN A 93 1.93 -19.87 -11.76
C GLN A 93 1.71 -18.46 -11.19
N ALA A 94 0.55 -17.86 -11.45
CA ALA A 94 0.17 -16.55 -10.92
C ALA A 94 0.11 -16.52 -9.39
N ALA A 95 -0.29 -17.63 -8.75
CA ALA A 95 -0.30 -17.75 -7.30
C ALA A 95 1.10 -17.66 -6.67
N GLY A 96 2.16 -17.96 -7.44
CA GLY A 96 3.55 -17.83 -7.03
C GLY A 96 4.14 -16.43 -7.23
N LEU A 97 3.39 -15.48 -7.79
CA LEU A 97 3.88 -14.10 -7.97
C LEU A 97 4.10 -13.40 -6.62
N PRO A 98 5.08 -12.49 -6.53
CA PRO A 98 5.24 -11.63 -5.37
C PRO A 98 3.95 -10.84 -5.08
N VAL A 99 3.62 -10.66 -3.80
CA VAL A 99 2.34 -10.04 -3.39
C VAL A 99 2.14 -8.65 -3.99
N ASN A 100 3.20 -7.85 -4.12
CA ASN A 100 3.14 -6.52 -4.73
C ASN A 100 2.77 -6.56 -6.23
N PHE A 101 3.14 -7.62 -6.97
CA PHE A 101 2.70 -7.82 -8.35
C PHE A 101 1.22 -8.19 -8.42
N ILE A 102 0.76 -9.08 -7.52
CA ILE A 102 -0.67 -9.43 -7.39
C ILE A 102 -1.51 -8.19 -7.06
N VAL A 103 -1.03 -7.36 -6.11
CA VAL A 103 -1.67 -6.08 -5.76
C VAL A 103 -1.68 -5.09 -6.92
N ALA A 104 -0.74 -5.15 -7.87
CA ALA A 104 -0.82 -4.32 -9.08
C ALA A 104 -1.87 -4.86 -10.07
N LEU A 105 -1.93 -6.17 -10.27
CA LEU A 105 -2.87 -6.84 -11.18
C LEU A 105 -4.34 -6.66 -10.78
N ARG A 106 -4.62 -6.38 -9.51
CA ARG A 106 -5.99 -6.10 -9.04
C ARG A 106 -6.68 -4.94 -9.78
N PHE A 107 -5.91 -4.04 -10.37
CA PHE A 107 -6.44 -2.90 -11.12
C PHE A 107 -6.78 -3.26 -12.57
N ALA A 108 -6.34 -4.41 -13.07
CA ALA A 108 -6.67 -4.84 -14.42
C ALA A 108 -8.13 -5.31 -14.49
N SER A 109 -8.83 -4.99 -15.58
CA SER A 109 -10.14 -5.57 -15.87
C SER A 109 -10.07 -7.07 -16.16
N ASP A 110 -11.19 -7.77 -16.07
CA ASP A 110 -11.25 -9.22 -16.34
C ASP A 110 -10.85 -9.55 -17.80
N GLY A 111 -11.14 -8.66 -18.75
CA GLY A 111 -10.88 -8.88 -20.17
C GLY A 111 -9.39 -8.84 -20.57
N GLU A 112 -8.54 -8.15 -19.80
CA GLU A 112 -7.09 -8.05 -20.09
C GLU A 112 -6.22 -8.79 -19.05
N LEU A 113 -6.84 -9.34 -17.99
CA LEU A 113 -6.12 -9.94 -16.86
C LEU A 113 -5.24 -11.10 -17.29
N ALA A 114 -5.74 -11.99 -18.14
CA ALA A 114 -5.01 -13.18 -18.56
C ALA A 114 -3.71 -12.85 -19.28
N GLU A 115 -3.73 -11.82 -20.12
CA GLU A 115 -2.54 -11.36 -20.84
C GLU A 115 -1.53 -10.75 -19.88
N LEU A 116 -1.96 -9.85 -18.99
CA LEU A 116 -1.07 -9.19 -18.03
C LEU A 116 -0.45 -10.18 -17.03
N VAL A 117 -1.23 -11.16 -16.56
CA VAL A 117 -0.72 -12.23 -15.69
C VAL A 117 0.34 -13.05 -16.41
N LYS A 118 0.11 -13.45 -17.66
CA LYS A 118 1.11 -14.17 -18.46
C LYS A 118 2.39 -13.37 -18.60
N GLN A 119 2.29 -12.09 -18.94
CA GLN A 119 3.46 -11.21 -19.04
C GLN A 119 4.21 -11.07 -17.69
N ALA A 120 3.49 -11.03 -16.56
CA ALA A 120 4.09 -10.99 -15.23
C ALA A 120 4.82 -12.29 -14.85
N VAL A 121 4.21 -13.44 -15.15
CA VAL A 121 4.84 -14.76 -14.96
C VAL A 121 6.08 -14.92 -15.85
N ASP A 122 6.00 -14.47 -17.09
CA ASP A 122 7.12 -14.44 -18.05
C ASP A 122 8.19 -13.39 -17.71
N LYS A 123 8.05 -12.69 -16.56
CA LYS A 123 8.99 -11.66 -16.06
C LYS A 123 9.22 -10.50 -17.03
N LYS A 124 8.23 -10.14 -17.85
CA LYS A 124 8.29 -8.97 -18.74
C LYS A 124 8.21 -7.63 -18.00
N PHE A 125 7.75 -7.65 -16.75
CA PHE A 125 7.68 -6.48 -15.88
C PHE A 125 8.79 -6.54 -14.82
N ALA A 126 9.57 -5.48 -14.72
CA ALA A 126 10.61 -5.37 -13.70
C ALA A 126 10.03 -4.96 -12.35
N LYS A 127 8.97 -4.14 -12.36
CA LYS A 127 8.33 -3.58 -11.16
C LYS A 127 6.81 -3.65 -11.26
N PRO A 128 6.08 -3.69 -10.12
CA PRO A 128 4.61 -3.65 -10.12
C PRO A 128 4.03 -2.39 -10.77
N ASP A 129 4.78 -1.29 -10.78
CA ASP A 129 4.38 -0.05 -11.45
C ASP A 129 4.29 -0.22 -12.98
N ASP A 130 5.11 -1.07 -13.58
CA ASP A 130 5.09 -1.34 -15.02
C ASP A 130 3.78 -2.03 -15.42
N ILE A 131 3.26 -2.93 -14.58
CA ILE A 131 1.93 -3.54 -14.75
C ILE A 131 0.87 -2.46 -14.75
N LYS A 132 0.88 -1.57 -13.75
CA LYS A 132 -0.13 -0.51 -13.64
C LYS A 132 -0.14 0.39 -14.87
N LYS A 133 1.03 0.69 -15.44
CA LYS A 133 1.15 1.45 -16.70
C LYS A 133 0.62 0.70 -17.92
N ALA A 134 0.71 -0.63 -17.92
CA ALA A 134 0.23 -1.46 -19.02
C ALA A 134 -1.30 -1.68 -19.03
N ILE A 135 -1.99 -1.44 -17.91
CA ILE A 135 -3.45 -1.58 -17.79
C ILE A 135 -4.15 -0.52 -18.65
N LYS A 136 -5.01 -0.98 -19.57
CA LYS A 136 -5.83 -0.12 -20.41
C LYS A 136 -7.21 0.12 -19.80
N ASN A 137 -7.82 -0.92 -19.24
CA ASN A 137 -9.17 -0.87 -18.68
C ASN A 137 -9.12 -1.06 -17.16
N TRP A 138 -9.14 0.06 -16.46
CA TRP A 138 -8.97 0.04 -15.00
C TRP A 138 -10.21 -0.46 -14.27
N ARG A 139 -10.01 -1.44 -13.40
CA ARG A 139 -10.93 -1.81 -12.33
C ARG A 139 -10.62 -0.97 -11.09
N PRO A 140 -11.51 -0.04 -10.68
CA PRO A 140 -11.26 0.79 -9.53
C PRO A 140 -11.27 -0.01 -8.22
N ASP A 141 -10.46 0.41 -7.25
CA ASP A 141 -10.50 -0.07 -5.88
C ASP A 141 -10.67 1.09 -4.90
N TYR A 142 -11.87 1.20 -4.32
CA TYR A 142 -12.24 2.23 -3.36
C TYR A 142 -12.07 1.81 -1.90
N HIS A 143 -11.74 0.55 -1.64
CA HIS A 143 -11.66 -0.02 -0.30
C HIS A 143 -10.27 0.09 0.35
N ARG A 144 -9.24 0.52 -0.39
CA ARG A 144 -7.89 0.75 0.16
C ARG A 144 -7.76 2.08 0.90
N VAL A 145 -7.05 2.04 2.03
CA VAL A 145 -6.87 3.12 3.02
C VAL A 145 -5.45 3.70 3.02
#